data_AF-A0A355S9G8-F1
#
_entry.id   AF-A0A355S9G8-F1
#
_cell.length_a   1.000
_cell.length_b   1.000
_cell.length_c   1.000
_cell.angle_alpha   90.00
_cell.angle_beta   90.00
_cell.angle_gamma   90.00
#
_symmetry.space_group_name_H-M   'P 1'
#
loop_
_entity.id
_entity.type
_entity.pdbx_description
1 polymer ?
#
loop_
_entity_poly.entity_id
_entity_poly.type
_entity_poly.pdbx_seq_one_letter_code
_entity_poly.pdbx_strand_id
1 'polypeptide(L)' 'MALAQVASLRSEDPYRKVGAAALDADNRVIGTAYNGLAPGFDPPPGFWNDRDGRQKFMLHAEINLCSLFRRGEARI' A
#
# COMPACT_ATOMS: atom_id res chain seq x y z
N MET A 1 -11.89 1.64 -10.43
CA MET A 1 -11.15 1.92 -9.18
C MET A 1 -11.53 1.04 -7.97
N ALA A 2 -12.49 0.11 -8.07
CA ALA A 2 -12.89 -0.73 -6.93
C ALA A 2 -11.76 -1.63 -6.39
N LEU A 3 -10.87 -2.15 -7.25
CA LEU A 3 -9.74 -2.99 -6.83
C LEU A 3 -8.83 -2.29 -5.80
N ALA A 4 -8.44 -1.05 -6.09
CA ALA A 4 -7.62 -0.25 -5.18
C ALA A 4 -8.35 0.05 -3.86
N GLN A 5 -9.66 0.31 -3.91
CA GLN A 5 -10.46 0.53 -2.71
C GLN A 5 -10.56 -0.75 -1.85
N VAL A 6 -10.74 -1.92 -2.47
CA VAL A 6 -10.77 -3.19 -1.75
C VAL A 6 -9.39 -3.51 -1.15
N ALA A 7 -8.31 -3.26 -1.89
CA ALA A 7 -6.95 -3.43 -1.38
C ALA A 7 -6.70 -2.57 -0.13
N SER A 8 -7.18 -1.31 -0.11
CA SER A 8 -6.98 -0.39 1.02
C SER A 8 -7.60 -0.89 2.32
N LEU A 9 -8.62 -1.76 2.27
CA LEU A 9 -9.26 -2.32 3.46
C LEU A 9 -8.29 -3.15 4.33
N ARG A 10 -7.22 -3.67 3.71
CA ARG A 10 -6.14 -4.40 4.42
C ARG A 10 -5.13 -3.50 5.14
N SER A 11 -5.19 -2.18 4.93
CA SER A 11 -4.30 -1.25 5.62
C SER A 11 -4.55 -1.26 7.13
N GLU A 12 -3.44 -1.33 7.87
CA GLU A 12 -3.38 -1.25 9.33
C GLU A 12 -3.56 0.19 9.84
N ASP A 13 -3.39 1.20 8.98
CA ASP A 13 -3.51 2.61 9.35
C ASP A 13 -4.96 2.97 9.69
N PRO A 14 -5.25 3.37 10.94
CA PRO A 14 -6.62 3.70 11.36
C PRO A 14 -7.07 5.08 10.88
N TYR A 15 -6.17 5.94 10.39
CA TYR A 15 -6.46 7.33 9.99
C TYR A 15 -6.53 7.49 8.47
N ARG A 16 -5.66 6.81 7.71
CA ARG A 16 -5.63 6.92 6.25
C ARG A 16 -5.38 5.56 5.59
N LYS A 17 -6.42 5.02 4.98
CA LYS A 17 -6.33 3.79 4.19
C LYS A 17 -6.22 4.11 2.70
N VAL A 18 -5.09 3.75 2.12
CA VAL A 18 -4.76 3.95 0.70
C VAL A 18 -4.51 2.58 0.08
N GLY A 19 -5.06 2.38 -1.10
CA GLY A 19 -4.80 1.19 -1.89
C GLY A 19 -4.47 1.58 -3.32
N ALA A 20 -3.77 0.70 -3.99
CA ALA A 20 -3.29 0.90 -5.35
C ALA A 20 -3.46 -0.41 -6.14
N ALA A 21 -3.67 -0.29 -7.44
CA ALA A 21 -3.77 -1.41 -8.35
C ALA A 21 -3.07 -1.05 -9.66
N ALA A 22 -2.31 -2.00 -10.23
CA ALA A 22 -1.65 -1.87 -11.52
C ALA A 22 -2.27 -2.85 -12.52
N LEU A 23 -2.45 -2.35 -13.74
CA LEU A 23 -2.93 -3.11 -14.89
C LEU A 23 -1.83 -3.13 -15.96
N ASP A 24 -1.74 -4.21 -16.74
CA ASP A 24 -0.90 -4.25 -17.95
C ASP A 24 -1.62 -3.61 -19.17
N ALA A 25 -0.97 -3.66 -20.34
CA ALA A 25 -1.53 -3.16 -21.58
C ALA A 25 -2.81 -3.90 -22.02
N ASP A 26 -2.98 -5.16 -21.60
CA ASP A 26 -4.15 -6.00 -21.87
C ASP A 26 -5.24 -5.87 -20.79
N ASN A 27 -5.10 -4.88 -19.88
CA ASN A 27 -5.99 -4.65 -18.73
C ASN A 27 -6.05 -5.81 -17.73
N ARG A 28 -5.02 -6.66 -17.66
CA ARG A 28 -4.90 -7.68 -16.62
C ARG A 28 -4.34 -7.07 -15.35
N VAL A 29 -4.82 -7.54 -14.20
CA VAL A 29 -4.27 -7.14 -12.90
C VAL A 29 -2.90 -7.78 -12.72
N ILE A 30 -1.87 -6.96 -12.61
CA ILE A 30 -0.50 -7.40 -12.36
C ILE A 30 -0.03 -7.07 -10.95
N GLY A 31 -0.78 -6.26 -10.21
CA GLY A 31 -0.49 -5.99 -8.80
C GLY A 31 -1.61 -5.23 -8.10
N THR A 32 -1.74 -5.49 -6.81
CA THR A 32 -2.56 -4.70 -5.88
C THR A 32 -1.78 -4.51 -4.58
N ALA A 33 -1.85 -3.34 -3.98
CA ALA A 33 -1.17 -3.06 -2.73
C ALA A 33 -1.94 -2.04 -1.88
N TYR A 34 -1.48 -1.86 -0.64
CA TYR A 34 -2.03 -0.94 0.34
C TYR A 34 -0.90 -0.31 1.16
N ASN A 35 -1.18 0.80 1.83
CA ASN A 35 -0.24 1.41 2.76
C ASN A 35 -0.22 0.66 4.08
N GLY A 36 0.95 0.52 4.70
CA GLY A 36 1.10 -0.23 5.93
C GLY A 36 2.53 -0.21 6.45
N LEU A 37 2.78 -1.01 7.47
CA LEU A 37 4.10 -1.17 8.05
C LEU A 37 4.90 -2.21 7.25
N ALA A 38 6.21 -2.23 7.45
CA ALA A 38 7.07 -3.25 6.84
C ALA A 38 6.64 -4.66 7.34
N PRO A 39 6.71 -5.70 6.49
CA PRO A 39 6.36 -7.06 6.90
C PRO A 39 7.12 -7.50 8.16
N GLY A 40 6.39 -8.00 9.16
CA GLY A 40 6.98 -8.48 10.43
C GLY A 40 7.31 -7.38 11.45
N PHE A 41 7.00 -6.11 11.15
CA PHE A 41 7.12 -5.05 12.14
C PHE A 41 5.93 -5.08 13.12
N ASP A 42 6.22 -5.22 14.41
CA ASP A 42 5.22 -5.18 15.48
C ASP A 42 5.20 -3.78 16.14
N PRO A 43 4.17 -2.95 15.87
CA PRO A 43 4.14 -1.59 16.40
C PRO A 43 3.95 -1.60 17.93
N PRO A 44 4.78 -0.88 18.70
CA PRO A 44 4.62 -0.81 20.15
C PRO A 44 3.29 -0.17 20.55
N PRO A 45 2.79 -0.41 21.77
CA PRO A 45 1.60 0.25 22.28
C PRO A 45 1.69 1.77 22.13
N GLY A 46 0.64 2.38 21.57
CA GLY A 46 0.59 3.82 21.35
C GLY A 46 1.29 4.32 20.07
N PHE A 47 1.91 3.44 19.28
CA PHE A 47 2.54 3.79 17.99
C PHE A 47 1.63 4.63 17.09
N TRP A 48 0.36 4.23 16.96
CA TRP A 48 -0.60 4.93 16.11
C TRP A 48 -0.95 6.33 16.61
N ASN A 49 -0.72 6.68 17.88
CA ASN A 49 -1.06 7.99 18.42
C ASN A 49 -0.05 9.08 18.02
N ASP A 50 1.20 8.71 17.75
CA ASP A 50 2.25 9.64 17.32
C ASP A 50 2.33 9.70 15.79
N ARG A 51 1.76 10.77 15.21
CA ARG A 51 1.75 10.98 13.76
C ARG A 51 3.16 11.16 13.19
N ASP A 52 4.00 11.95 13.84
CA ASP A 52 5.31 12.33 13.31
C ASP A 52 6.31 11.17 13.48
N GLY A 53 6.17 10.40 14.56
CA GLY A 53 6.89 9.16 14.75
C GLY A 53 6.50 8.09 13.74
N ARG A 54 5.20 7.80 13.58
CA ARG A 54 4.73 6.69 12.73
C ARG A 54 4.98 6.93 11.24
N GLN A 55 4.94 8.18 10.76
CA GLN A 55 5.14 8.50 9.33
C GLN A 55 6.48 7.97 8.78
N LYS A 56 7.51 7.87 9.62
CA LYS A 56 8.84 7.35 9.23
C LYS A 56 8.84 5.86 8.91
N PHE A 57 7.83 5.12 9.36
CA PHE A 57 7.72 3.66 9.19
C PHE A 57 6.64 3.27 8.16
N MET A 58 5.80 4.22 7.74
CA MET A 58 4.71 3.95 6.82
C MET A 58 5.22 3.79 5.39
N LEU A 59 4.93 2.64 4.80
CA LEU A 59 5.10 2.39 3.38
C LEU A 59 3.82 2.80 2.65
N HIS A 60 3.96 3.61 1.61
CA HIS A 60 2.84 4.03 0.78
C HIS A 60 2.36 2.88 -0.12
N ALA A 61 1.07 2.90 -0.47
CA ALA A 61 0.47 1.87 -1.31
C ALA A 61 1.15 1.78 -2.69
N GLU A 62 1.54 2.93 -3.25
CA GLU A 62 2.21 3.06 -4.54
C GLU A 62 3.62 2.46 -4.50
N ILE A 63 4.37 2.68 -3.42
CA ILE A 63 5.70 2.11 -3.23
C ILE A 63 5.60 0.59 -3.14
N ASN A 64 4.68 0.09 -2.32
CA ASN A 64 4.42 -1.35 -2.20
C ASN A 64 3.97 -1.94 -3.55
N LEU A 65 3.14 -1.24 -4.31
CA LEU A 65 2.66 -1.69 -5.61
C LEU A 65 3.80 -1.80 -6.63
N CYS A 66 4.67 -0.79 -6.73
CA CYS A 66 5.81 -0.77 -7.64
C CYS A 66 6.83 -1.88 -7.36
N SER A 67 6.82 -2.48 -6.17
CA SER A 67 7.67 -3.64 -5.86
C SER A 67 7.22 -4.95 -6.52
N LEU A 68 5.98 -5.01 -7.03
CA LEU A 68 5.36 -6.23 -7.55
C LEU A 68 5.58 -6.46 -9.05
N PHE A 69 6.04 -5.45 -9.78
CA PHE A 69 6.25 -5.52 -11.23
C PHE A 69 7.50 -4.76 -11.66
N ARG A 70 7.97 -5.01 -12.88
CA ARG A 70 9.12 -4.33 -13.48
C ARG A 70 8.69 -3.09 -14.25
N ARG A 71 9.60 -2.13 -14.36
CA ARG A 71 9.37 -0.92 -15.16
C ARG A 71 8.95 -1.29 -16.58
N GLY A 72 7.83 -0.72 -17.03
CA GLY A 72 7.26 -0.96 -18.35
C GLY A 72 6.19 -2.05 -18.42
N GLU A 73 6.00 -2.85 -17.37
CA GLU A 73 4.93 -3.87 -17.31
C GLU A 73 3.56 -3.25 -16.99
N ALA A 74 3.53 -2.24 -16.11
CA ALA A 74 2.32 -1.51 -15.76
C ALA A 74 1.99 -0.41 -16.77
N ARG A 75 0.72 -0.36 -17.19
CA ARG A 75 0.10 0.77 -17.86
C ARG A 75 -0.66 1.58 -16.81
N ILE A 76 -0.06 2.69 -16.39
CA ILE A 76 -0.60 3.61 -15.38
C ILE A 76 -1.46 4.67 -16.07
#